data_AF-A0A318HQE3-F1
#
_entry.id   AF-A0A318HQE3-F1
#
_cell.length_a   1.000
_cell.length_b   1.000
_cell.length_c   1.000
_cell.angle_alpha   90.00
_cell.angle_beta   90.00
_cell.angle_gamma   90.00
#
_symmetry.space_group_name_H-M   'P 1'
#
loop_
_entity.id
_entity.type
_entity.pdbx_description
1 polymer ?
#
loop_
_entity_poly.entity_id
_entity_poly.type
_entity_poly.pdbx_seq_one_letter_code
_entity_poly.pdbx_strand_id
1 'polypeptide(L)' 'MLHTMVVAAQNNPEAAGFILRGIKGIFVAIGSIIAAVICGVVAAMKGRNFLGWGILGLFFSIITLIVIIVIPSKKS' A
#
# COMPACT_ATOMS: atom_id res chain seq x y z
N MET A 1 0.28 -24.12 -6.79
CA MET A 1 -0.06 -23.21 -5.67
C MET A 1 -1.21 -22.26 -6.03
N LEU A 2 -1.16 -21.55 -7.16
CA LEU A 2 -2.26 -20.70 -7.62
C LEU A 2 -3.55 -21.49 -7.92
N HIS A 3 -3.42 -22.66 -8.55
CA HIS A 3 -4.55 -23.53 -8.90
C HIS A 3 -5.27 -24.11 -7.66
N THR A 4 -4.53 -24.46 -6.61
CA THR A 4 -5.09 -24.93 -5.34
C THR A 4 -5.79 -23.81 -4.56
N MET A 5 -5.31 -22.58 -4.68
CA MET A 5 -5.95 -21.39 -4.08
C MET A 5 -7.25 -21.01 -4.81
N VAL A 6 -7.32 -21.18 -6.14
CA VAL A 6 -8.54 -20.93 -6.93
C VAL A 6 -9.64 -21.94 -6.58
N VAL A 7 -9.32 -23.23 -6.44
CA VAL A 7 -10.28 -24.27 -6.05
C VAL A 7 -10.76 -24.09 -4.60
N ALA A 8 -9.89 -23.67 -3.68
CA ALA A 8 -10.27 -23.35 -2.31
C ALA A 8 -11.18 -22.10 -2.21
N ALA A 9 -10.98 -21.11 -3.10
CA ALA A 9 -11.80 -19.90 -3.17
C ALA A 9 -13.25 -20.18 -3.64
N GLN A 10 -13.48 -21.24 -4.40
CA GLN A 10 -14.84 -21.66 -4.80
C GLN A 10 -15.67 -22.22 -3.65
N ASN A 11 -15.02 -22.80 -2.63
CA ASN A 11 -15.72 -23.40 -1.48
C ASN A 11 -15.96 -22.42 -0.33
N ASN A 12 -15.21 -21.32 -0.23
CA ASN A 12 -15.33 -20.31 0.83
C ASN A 12 -15.02 -18.89 0.29
N PRO A 13 -15.98 -18.24 -0.41
CA PRO A 13 -15.77 -16.94 -1.05
C PRO A 13 -15.46 -15.81 -0.04
N GLU A 14 -16.04 -15.89 1.15
CA GLU A 14 -15.83 -14.96 2.27
C GLU A 14 -14.34 -14.90 2.70
N ALA A 15 -13.72 -16.08 2.85
CA ALA A 15 -12.33 -16.21 3.27
C ALA A 15 -11.38 -15.73 2.15
N ALA A 16 -11.68 -16.09 0.90
CA ALA A 16 -10.90 -15.65 -0.25
C ALA A 16 -10.90 -14.11 -0.40
N GLY A 17 -12.05 -13.45 -0.18
CA GLY A 17 -12.17 -12.00 -0.22
C GLY A 17 -11.33 -11.28 0.85
N PHE A 18 -11.30 -11.81 2.07
CA PHE A 18 -10.49 -11.26 3.16
C PHE A 18 -8.98 -11.36 2.89
N ILE A 19 -8.54 -12.51 2.36
CA ILE A 19 -7.13 -12.76 2.04
C ILE A 19 -6.66 -11.87 0.88
N LEU A 20 -7.49 -11.68 -0.14
CA LEU A 20 -7.18 -10.81 -1.28
C LEU A 20 -7.07 -9.33 -0.86
N ARG A 21 -7.95 -8.87 0.04
CA ARG A 21 -7.87 -7.53 0.66
C ARG A 21 -6.60 -7.39 1.51
N GLY A 22 -6.25 -8.41 2.27
CA GLY A 22 -5.04 -8.44 3.11
C GLY A 22 -3.76 -8.35 2.29
N ILE A 23 -3.62 -9.17 1.24
CA ILE A 23 -2.46 -9.14 0.33
C ILE A 23 -2.30 -7.77 -0.30
N LYS A 24 -3.40 -7.20 -0.83
CA LYS A 24 -3.38 -5.86 -1.44
C LYS A 24 -2.97 -4.77 -0.44
N GLY A 25 -3.36 -4.90 0.84
CA GLY A 25 -2.90 -4.02 1.91
C GLY A 25 -1.39 -4.11 2.20
N ILE A 26 -0.81 -5.31 2.15
CA ILE A 26 0.63 -5.50 2.40
C ILE A 26 1.49 -4.80 1.34
N PHE A 27 1.14 -4.95 0.05
CA PHE A 27 1.86 -4.27 -1.04
C PHE A 27 1.84 -2.74 -0.87
N VAL A 28 0.72 -2.21 -0.40
CA VAL A 28 0.52 -0.77 -0.16
C VAL A 28 1.37 -0.26 1.01
N ALA A 29 1.47 -1.05 2.09
CA ALA A 29 2.25 -0.68 3.26
C ALA A 29 3.74 -0.61 2.92
N ILE A 30 4.24 -1.62 2.19
CA ILE A 30 5.62 -1.65 1.72
C ILE A 30 5.93 -0.45 0.82
N GLY A 31 5.04 -0.13 -0.14
CA GLY A 31 5.19 1.03 -1.01
C GLY A 31 5.27 2.36 -0.24
N SER A 32 4.45 2.52 0.80
CA SER A 32 4.46 3.74 1.62
C SER A 32 5.76 3.94 2.41
N ILE A 33 6.34 2.85 2.94
CA ILE A 33 7.61 2.89 3.66
C ILE A 33 8.74 3.26 2.70
N ILE A 34 8.78 2.66 1.51
CA ILE A 34 9.78 2.99 0.50
C ILE A 34 9.69 4.47 0.10
N ALA A 35 8.49 4.99 -0.13
CA ALA A 35 8.28 6.40 -0.47
C ALA A 35 8.75 7.35 0.64
N ALA A 36 8.45 7.03 1.91
CA ALA A 36 8.89 7.81 3.06
C ALA A 36 10.43 7.84 3.18
N VAL A 37 11.09 6.69 3.00
CA VAL A 37 12.55 6.59 3.04
C VAL A 37 13.19 7.39 1.92
N ILE A 38 12.71 7.24 0.67
CA ILE A 38 13.26 7.99 -0.47
C ILE A 38 13.10 9.49 -0.26
N CYS A 39 11.94 9.96 0.21
CA CYS A 39 11.71 11.37 0.48
C CYS A 39 12.67 11.92 1.56
N GLY A 40 12.88 11.15 2.64
CA GLY A 40 13.86 11.45 3.67
C GLY A 40 15.29 11.55 3.12
N VAL A 41 15.72 10.56 2.33
CA VAL A 41 17.06 10.54 1.73
C VAL A 41 17.28 11.73 0.80
N VAL A 42 16.33 12.03 -0.08
CA VAL A 42 16.43 13.18 -1.01
C VAL A 42 16.49 14.50 -0.24
N ALA A 43 15.78 14.63 0.88
CA ALA A 43 15.85 15.81 1.73
C ALA A 43 17.20 15.92 2.47
N ALA A 44 17.73 14.79 2.97
CA ALA A 44 19.04 14.73 3.61
C ALA A 44 20.17 15.11 2.65
N MET A 45 20.12 14.63 1.40
CA MET A 45 21.06 15.03 0.34
C MET A 45 21.03 16.53 0.06
N LYS A 46 19.92 17.21 0.37
CA LYS A 46 19.74 18.66 0.21
C LYS A 46 20.02 19.45 1.49
N GLY A 47 20.58 18.83 2.52
CA GLY A 47 20.88 19.45 3.81
C GLY A 47 19.66 19.77 4.69
N ARG A 48 18.49 19.19 4.37
CA ARG A 48 17.24 19.38 5.15
C ARG A 48 17.01 18.22 6.10
N ASN A 49 16.18 18.44 7.12
CA ASN A 49 15.94 17.47 8.19
C ASN A 49 15.32 16.17 7.65
N PHE A 50 16.09 15.07 7.67
CA PHE A 50 15.69 13.75 7.16
C PHE A 50 14.36 13.27 7.75
N LEU A 51 14.24 13.34 9.08
CA LEU A 51 13.05 12.88 9.81
C LEU A 51 11.79 13.64 9.42
N GLY A 52 11.88 14.97 9.32
CA GLY A 52 10.74 15.83 9.01
C GLY A 52 10.19 15.59 7.61
N TRP A 53 11.08 15.47 6.62
CA TRP A 53 10.68 15.21 5.23
C TRP A 53 10.25 13.77 4.99
N GLY A 54 10.83 12.79 5.70
CA GLY A 54 10.35 11.41 5.68
C GLY A 54 8.93 11.26 6.23
N ILE A 55 8.60 11.96 7.32
CA ILE A 55 7.25 11.99 7.90
C ILE A 55 6.24 12.66 6.95
N LEU A 56 6.61 13.78 6.30
CA LEU A 56 5.76 14.39 5.27
C LEU A 56 5.50 13.44 4.09
N GLY A 57 6.53 12.70 3.65
CA GLY A 57 6.39 11.68 2.60
C GLY A 57 5.42 10.57 2.98
N LEU A 58 5.45 10.14 4.25
CA LEU A 58 4.52 9.16 4.80
C LEU A 58 3.08 9.70 4.82
N PHE A 59 2.90 10.96 5.22
CA PHE A 59 1.60 11.63 5.26
C PHE A 59 0.94 11.70 3.87
N PHE A 60 1.70 12.11 2.85
CA PHE A 60 1.20 12.20 1.48
C PHE A 60 0.88 10.82 0.88
N SER A 61 1.69 9.80 1.23
CA SER A 61 1.42 8.42 0.85
C SER A 61 0.16 7.85 1.51
N ILE A 62 -0.14 8.21 2.76
CA ILE A 62 -1.37 7.77 3.44
C ILE A 62 -2.61 8.42 2.82
N ILE A 63 -2.56 9.73 2.54
CA ILE A 63 -3.71 10.46 1.96
C ILE A 63 -4.09 9.85 0.60
N THR A 64 -3.12 9.63 -0.28
CA THR A 64 -3.37 9.02 -1.60
C THR A 64 -3.97 7.61 -1.48
N LEU A 65 -3.57 6.85 -0.45
CA LEU A 65 -4.10 5.54 -0.13
C LEU A 65 -5.57 5.58 0.29
N ILE A 66 -5.92 6.51 1.18
CA ILE A 66 -7.31 6.73 1.60
C ILE A 66 -8.15 7.11 0.38
N VAL A 67 -7.65 8.00 -0.48
CA VAL A 67 -8.33 8.42 -1.71
C VAL A 67 -8.58 7.23 -2.65
N ILE A 68 -7.59 6.36 -2.86
CA ILE A 68 -7.75 5.15 -3.70
C ILE A 68 -8.76 4.15 -3.11
N ILE A 69 -8.84 4.04 -1.78
CA ILE A 69 -9.81 3.16 -1.11
C ILE A 69 -11.24 3.72 -1.24
N VAL A 70 -11.38 5.04 -1.14
CA VAL A 70 -12.67 5.74 -1.23
C VAL A 70 -13.18 5.79 -2.68
N ILE A 71 -12.29 5.98 -3.64
CA ILE A 71 -12.66 6.00 -5.06
C ILE A 71 -13.12 4.59 -5.47
N PRO A 72 -14.37 4.43 -5.95
CA PRO A 72 -14.86 3.15 -6.41
C PRO A 72 -14.00 2.65 -7.57
N SER A 73 -13.73 1.33 -7.59
CA SER A 73 -12.95 0.70 -8.65
C SER A 73 -13.53 1.05 -10.02
N LYS A 74 -12.70 1.58 -10.91
CA LYS A 74 -13.08 1.80 -12.31
C LYS A 74 -13.44 0.42 -12.88
N LYS A 75 -14.72 0.21 -13.23
CA LYS A 75 -15.14 -0.97 -13.99
C LYS A 75 -14.67 -0.77 -15.42
N SER A 76 -13.57 -1.42 -15.75
CA SER A 76 -13.15 -1.67 -17.14
C SER A 76 -13.55 -3.08 -17.49
#